data_AF-A0A8T6TXI2-F1
#
_entry.id   AF-A0A8T6TXI2-F1
#
_cell.length_a   1.000
_cell.length_b   1.000
_cell.length_c   1.000
_cell.angle_alpha   90.00
_cell.angle_beta   90.00
_cell.angle_gamma   90.00
#
_symmetry.space_group_name_H-M   'P 1'
#
loop_
_entity.id
_entity.type
_entity.pdbx_description
1 polymer ?
#
loop_
_entity_poly.entity_id
_entity_poly.type
_entity_poly.pdbx_seq_one_letter_code
_entity_poly.pdbx_strand_id
1 'polypeptide(L)' 'MSKRVTIMIEDDLMKKLREKQAKLIRESEKSVSLSSLINDILRKSIK' A
#
# COMPACT_ATOMS: atom_id res chain seq x y z
N MET A 1 6.51 13.55 -12.36
CA MET A 1 6.79 12.10 -12.42
C MET A 1 7.48 11.70 -11.13
N SER A 2 6.89 10.78 -10.37
CA SER A 2 7.51 10.29 -9.14
C SER A 2 8.67 9.36 -9.51
N LYS A 3 9.84 9.54 -8.88
CA LYS A 3 10.97 8.61 -9.02
C LYS A 3 10.60 7.27 -8.39
N ARG A 4 10.86 6.16 -9.08
CA ARG A 4 10.66 4.81 -8.53
C ARG A 4 11.77 4.51 -7.52
N VAL A 5 11.38 4.01 -6.35
CA VAL A 5 12.29 3.61 -5.27
C VAL A 5 11.93 2.18 -4.88
N THR A 6 12.95 1.34 -4.72
CA THR A 6 12.81 -0.04 -4.21
C THR A 6 13.12 -0.04 -2.73
N ILE A 7 12.28 -0.67 -1.93
CA ILE A 7 12.45 -0.84 -0.49
C ILE A 7 12.31 -2.30 -0.12
N MET A 8 13.00 -2.74 0.93
CA MET A 8 12.79 -4.05 1.54
C MET A 8 11.69 -3.94 2.60
N ILE A 9 10.75 -4.88 2.60
CA ILE A 9 9.67 -4.99 3.57
C ILE A 9 9.63 -6.46 4.02
N GLU A 10 9.38 -6.68 5.31
CA GLU A 10 9.18 -8.04 5.84
C GLU A 10 7.95 -8.71 5.20
N ASP A 11 8.02 -10.03 5.03
CA ASP A 11 6.99 -10.81 4.33
C ASP A 11 5.62 -10.72 5.03
N ASP A 12 5.60 -10.72 6.36
CA ASP A 12 4.36 -10.61 7.14
C ASP A 12 3.68 -9.24 6.97
N LEU A 13 4.46 -8.15 6.94
CA LEU A 13 3.98 -6.81 6.66
C LEU A 13 3.45 -6.70 5.24
N MET A 14 4.15 -7.32 4.27
CA MET A 14 3.71 -7.36 2.88
C MET A 14 2.37 -8.09 2.73
N LYS A 15 2.17 -9.22 3.44
CA LYS A 15 0.89 -9.94 3.49
C LYS A 15 -0.24 -9.06 4.03
N LYS A 16 -0.03 -8.39 5.17
CA LYS A 16 -1.01 -7.44 5.75
C LYS A 16 -1.37 -6.31 4.79
N LEU A 17 -0.38 -5.76 4.06
CA LEU A 17 -0.60 -4.72 3.05
C LEU A 17 -1.48 -5.23 1.89
N ARG A 18 -1.27 -6.48 1.44
CA ARG A 18 -2.09 -7.12 0.40
C ARG A 18 -3.51 -7.38 0.86
N GLU A 19 -3.70 -7.88 2.08
CA GLU A 19 -5.04 -8.08 2.66
C GLU A 19 -5.79 -6.75 2.76
N LYS A 20 -5.12 -5.69 3.22
CA LYS A 20 -5.69 -4.33 3.26
C LYS A 20 -6.04 -3.81 1.87
N GLN A 21 -5.19 -4.04 0.88
CA GLN A 21 -5.46 -3.70 -0.53
C GLN A 21 -6.73 -4.41 -1.02
N ALA A 22 -6.85 -5.72 -0.79
CA ALA A 22 -8.01 -6.52 -1.21
C ALA A 22 -9.31 -6.03 -0.53
N LYS A 23 -9.25 -5.71 0.76
CA LYS A 23 -10.37 -5.12 1.50
C LYS A 23 -10.82 -3.79 0.88
N LEU A 24 -9.89 -2.89 0.57
CA LEU A 24 -10.21 -1.59 -0.03
C LEU A 24 -10.79 -1.72 -1.45
N ILE A 25 -10.30 -2.66 -2.25
CA ILE A 25 -10.88 -2.93 -3.58
C ILE A 25 -12.33 -3.40 -3.44
N ARG A 26 -12.59 -4.29 -2.48
CA ARG A 26 -13.94 -4.80 -2.20
C ARG A 26 -14.90 -3.71 -1.71
N GLU A 27 -14.41 -2.78 -0.89
CA GLU A 27 -15.23 -1.73 -0.26
C GLU A 27 -15.44 -0.50 -1.14
N SER A 28 -14.49 -0.17 -2.04
CA SER A 28 -14.50 1.13 -2.73
C SER A 28 -14.93 1.10 -4.20
N GLU A 29 -15.19 -0.08 -4.78
CA GLU A 29 -15.41 -0.32 -6.23
C GLU A 29 -14.33 0.30 -7.15
N LYS A 30 -13.23 0.80 -6.58
CA LYS A 30 -12.15 1.48 -7.27
C LYS A 30 -10.91 0.59 -7.29
N SER A 31 -10.15 0.71 -8.38
CA SER A 31 -8.83 0.09 -8.48
C SER A 31 -7.87 0.76 -7.49
N VAL A 32 -7.47 0.04 -6.45
CA VAL A 32 -6.47 0.49 -5.47
C VAL A 32 -5.14 -0.19 -5.78
N SER A 33 -4.14 0.60 -6.19
CA SER A 33 -2.79 0.08 -6.42
C SER A 33 -2.06 -0.15 -5.08
N LEU A 34 -1.21 -1.17 -5.03
CA LEU A 34 -0.39 -1.42 -3.85
C LEU A 34 0.56 -0.24 -3.58
N SER A 35 1.16 0.34 -4.62
CA SER A 35 2.08 1.48 -4.49
C SER A 35 1.40 2.71 -3.91
N SER A 36 0.14 3.01 -4.28
CA SER A 36 -0.59 4.14 -3.69
C SER A 36 -0.92 3.86 -2.22
N LEU A 37 -1.38 2.64 -1.90
CA LEU A 37 -1.66 2.24 -0.52
C LEU A 37 -0.41 2.36 0.38
N ILE A 38 0.75 1.88 -0.08
CA ILE A 38 2.01 1.97 0.67
C ILE A 38 2.36 3.44 0.92
N ASN A 39 2.32 4.29 -0.12
CA ASN A 39 2.63 5.71 0.03
C ASN A 39 1.66 6.42 0.98
N ASP A 40 0.37 6.12 0.91
CA ASP A 40 -0.64 6.71 1.79
C ASP A 40 -0.42 6.32 3.26
N ILE A 41 -0.05 5.06 3.51
CA ILE A 41 0.29 4.58 4.85
C ILE A 41 1.55 5.29 5.36
N LEU A 42 2.63 5.29 4.58
CA LEU A 42 3.88 5.92 4.98
C LEU A 42 3.72 7.43 5.25
N ARG A 43 2.93 8.14 4.42
CA ARG A 43 2.62 9.57 4.65
C ARG A 43 1.84 9.81 5.94
N LYS A 44 1.01 8.87 6.37
CA LYS A 44 0.26 8.95 7.63
C LYS A 44 1.14 8.61 8.84
N SER A 45 2.12 7.72 8.67
CA SER A 45 2.95 7.21 9.77
C SER A 45 4.22 8.03 10.04
N ILE A 46 4.77 8.73 9.04
CA ILE A 46 6.03 9.50 9.17
C ILE A 46 5.76 10.97 9.59
N LYS A 47 4.51 11.31 9.93
CA LYS A 47 4.16 12.65 10.40
C LYS A 47 4.60 12.89 11.84
#